data_AF-A0A6L2LNJ5-F1
#
_entry.id   AF-A0A6L2LNJ5-F1
#
_cell.length_a   1.000
_cell.length_b   1.000
_cell.length_c   1.000
_cell.angle_alpha   90.00
_cell.angle_beta   90.00
_cell.angle_gamma   90.00
#
_symmetry.space_group_name_H-M   'P 1'
#
loop_
_entity.id
_entity.type
_entity.pdbx_description
1 polymer ?
#
loop_
_entity_poly.entity_id
_entity_poly.type
_entity_poly.pdbx_seq_one_letter_code
_entity_poly.pdbx_strand_id
1 'polypeptide(L)'
;MAESSNVSFSVAEEGVVNGHVSQLPRERLVSMLHREVGANLRKVSEYHRMSRDHWRSVRRLGVLIAELRDLGDCGDGDVTLGLLERLRLDNVEKDVRLRLMMKETELKIAEKCSSIRRLRRNGAI
;
A
#
# COMPACT_ATOMS: atom_id res chain seq x y z
N MET A 1 14.72 34.59 25.89
CA MET A 1 14.25 33.33 26.48
C MET A 1 13.36 32.69 25.44
N ALA A 2 13.75 31.55 24.87
CA ALA A 2 12.99 30.88 23.81
C ALA A 2 11.94 29.95 24.44
N GLU A 3 10.67 30.27 24.26
CA GLU A 3 9.56 29.45 24.72
C GLU A 3 9.42 28.21 23.82
N SER A 4 9.93 27.08 24.30
CA SER A 4 9.68 25.77 23.69
C SER A 4 8.19 25.46 23.76
N SER A 5 7.49 25.75 22.67
CA SER A 5 6.08 25.42 22.49
C SER A 5 5.92 23.90 22.40
N ASN A 6 5.47 23.29 23.50
CA ASN A 6 5.20 21.87 23.60
C ASN A 6 3.91 21.52 22.84
N VAL A 7 4.03 20.74 21.75
CA VAL A 7 2.88 20.26 20.98
C VAL A 7 2.65 18.79 21.30
N SER A 8 1.52 18.51 21.97
CA SER A 8 1.04 17.16 22.27
C SER A 8 0.50 16.49 21.00
N PHE A 9 0.89 15.24 20.75
CA PHE A 9 0.36 14.42 19.65
C PHE A 9 -0.18 13.11 20.22
N SER A 10 -1.47 12.84 20.01
CA SER A 10 -2.09 11.56 20.36
C SER A 10 -2.02 10.64 19.15
N VAL A 11 -1.24 9.57 19.26
CA VAL A 11 -1.34 8.40 18.37
C VAL A 11 -2.41 7.50 18.96
N ALA A 12 -3.54 7.36 18.27
CA ALA A 12 -4.49 6.30 18.59
C ALA A 12 -4.00 5.01 17.93
N GLU A 13 -3.28 4.17 18.67
CA GLU A 13 -3.24 2.75 18.40
C GLU A 13 -3.73 1.98 19.63
N GLU A 14 -4.55 0.98 19.35
CA GLU A 14 -5.11 0.02 20.28
C GLU A 14 -4.00 -0.67 21.07
N GLY A 15 -4.17 -0.76 22.39
CA GLY A 15 -3.28 -1.52 23.27
C GLY A 15 -2.74 -0.66 24.41
N VAL A 16 -3.30 -0.88 25.59
CA VAL A 16 -2.90 -0.27 26.85
C VAL A 16 -1.40 -0.47 27.10
N VAL A 17 -0.61 0.59 26.92
CA VAL A 17 0.61 0.83 27.68
C VAL A 17 0.65 2.33 27.99
N ASN A 18 0.43 2.67 29.25
CA ASN A 18 0.73 3.98 29.83
C ASN A 18 2.26 4.19 29.78
N GLY A 19 2.77 4.54 28.61
CA GLY A 19 4.15 4.98 28.41
C GLY A 19 4.14 6.48 28.24
N HIS A 20 4.82 7.20 29.12
CA HIS A 20 5.18 8.60 28.89
C HIS A 20 5.80 8.70 27.50
N VAL A 21 5.11 9.34 26.55
CA VAL A 21 5.68 9.69 25.26
C VAL A 21 6.71 10.78 25.55
N SER A 22 7.95 10.35 25.76
CA SER A 22 9.11 11.23 25.86
C SER A 22 9.04 12.23 24.72
N GLN A 23 9.02 13.52 25.05
CA GLN A 23 9.03 14.60 24.06
C GLN A 23 10.24 14.43 23.14
N LEU A 24 10.04 13.81 21.98
CA LEU A 24 11.09 13.71 20.98
C LEU A 24 11.31 15.12 20.41
N PRO A 25 12.57 15.55 20.28
CA PRO A 25 12.87 16.82 19.63
C PRO A 25 12.17 16.87 18.28
N ARG A 26 11.53 18.01 17.96
CA ARG A 26 10.77 18.22 16.72
C ARG A 26 11.51 17.75 15.47
N GLU A 27 12.81 17.98 15.41
CA GLU A 27 13.67 17.55 14.31
C GLU A 27 13.75 16.03 14.19
N ARG A 28 13.83 15.33 15.33
CA ARG A 28 13.83 13.86 15.38
C ARG A 28 12.49 13.30 14.90
N LEU A 29 11.37 13.92 15.29
CA LEU A 29 10.04 13.54 14.80
C LEU A 29 9.90 13.76 13.28
N VAL A 30 10.36 14.89 12.76
CA VAL A 30 10.36 15.17 11.31
C VAL A 30 11.22 14.17 10.55
N SER A 31 12.39 13.82 11.07
CA SER A 31 13.29 12.82 10.47
C SER A 31 12.65 11.43 10.42
N MET A 32 11.99 11.01 11.50
CA MET A 32 11.24 9.74 11.54
C MET A 32 10.12 9.71 10.49
N LEU A 33 9.30 10.77 10.43
CA LEU A 33 8.21 10.86 9.45
C LEU A 33 8.73 10.83 8.00
N HIS A 34 9.85 11.49 7.70
CA HIS A 34 10.49 11.42 6.38
C HIS A 34 10.95 10.00 6.04
N ARG A 35 11.55 9.28 6.99
CA ARG A 35 11.97 7.90 6.80
C ARG A 35 10.77 7.00 6.49
N GLU A 36 9.66 7.17 7.20
CA GLU A 36 8.43 6.43 6.97
C GLU A 36 7.78 6.76 5.62
N VAL A 37 7.74 8.04 5.24
CA VAL A 37 7.29 8.47 3.90
C VAL A 37 8.13 7.78 2.82
N GLY A 38 9.46 7.78 2.96
CA GLY A 38 10.35 7.09 2.03
C GLY A 38 10.11 5.58 1.96
N ALA A 39 9.84 4.93 3.09
CA ALA A 39 9.49 3.51 3.12
C ALA A 39 8.15 3.22 2.44
N ASN A 40 7.13 4.05 2.66
CA ASN A 40 5.83 3.91 2.04
C ASN A 40 5.87 4.16 0.53
N LEU A 41 6.69 5.11 0.05
CA LEU A 41 6.90 5.33 -1.38
C LEU A 41 7.51 4.09 -2.08
N ARG A 42 8.44 3.39 -1.41
CA ARG A 42 8.97 2.11 -1.91
C ARG A 42 7.88 1.04 -1.97
N LYS A 43 7.03 0.93 -0.95
CA LYS A 43 5.89 0.00 -0.95
C LYS A 43 4.91 0.27 -2.08
N VAL A 44 4.55 1.54 -2.32
CA VAL A 44 3.69 1.93 -3.45
C VAL A 44 4.30 1.52 -4.80
N SER A 45 5.61 1.75 -4.96
CA SER A 45 6.33 1.34 -6.17
C SER A 45 6.31 -0.19 -6.38
N GLU A 46 6.44 -0.94 -5.29
CA GLU A 46 6.35 -2.40 -5.31
C GLU A 46 4.93 -2.88 -5.66
N TYR A 47 3.89 -2.29 -5.06
CA TYR A 47 2.50 -2.60 -5.41
C TYR A 47 2.20 -2.32 -6.88
N HIS A 48 2.71 -1.23 -7.44
CA HIS A 48 2.62 -0.95 -8.87
C HIS A 48 3.31 -1.99 -9.76
N ARG A 49 4.45 -2.54 -9.31
CA ARG A 49 5.14 -3.62 -10.02
C ARG A 49 4.28 -4.89 -10.00
N MET A 50 3.86 -5.32 -8.81
CA MET A 50 3.04 -6.53 -8.63
C MET A 50 1.72 -6.45 -9.40
N SER A 51 1.05 -5.29 -9.37
CA SER A 51 -0.18 -5.06 -10.13
C SER A 51 0.03 -5.25 -11.64
N ARG A 52 1.12 -4.70 -12.19
CA ARG A 52 1.47 -4.90 -13.61
C ARG A 52 1.70 -6.37 -13.95
N ASP A 53 2.33 -7.12 -13.07
CA ASP A 53 2.59 -8.55 -13.27
C ASP A 53 1.30 -9.38 -13.22
N HIS A 54 0.39 -9.08 -12.28
CA HIS A 54 -0.94 -9.68 -12.27
C HIS A 54 -1.72 -9.37 -13.55
N TRP A 55 -1.70 -8.12 -14.03
CA TRP A 55 -2.36 -7.75 -15.29
C TRP A 55 -1.81 -8.50 -16.50
N ARG A 56 -0.49 -8.70 -16.58
CA ARG A 56 0.12 -9.53 -17.63
C ARG A 56 -0.34 -10.98 -17.53
N SER A 57 -0.39 -11.53 -16.32
CA SER A 57 -0.87 -12.89 -16.06
C SER A 57 -2.33 -13.06 -16.50
N VAL A 58 -3.22 -12.15 -16.08
CA VAL A 58 -4.65 -12.14 -16.44
C VAL A 58 -4.83 -12.10 -17.96
N ARG A 59 -4.06 -11.27 -18.67
CA ARG A 59 -4.13 -11.20 -20.13
C ARG A 59 -3.69 -12.51 -20.79
N ARG A 60 -2.57 -13.09 -20.35
CA ARG A 60 -2.08 -14.38 -20.88
C ARG A 60 -3.07 -15.51 -20.65
N LEU A 61 -3.61 -15.61 -19.44
CA LEU A 61 -4.64 -16.59 -19.12
C LEU A 61 -5.90 -16.38 -19.96
N GLY A 62 -6.30 -15.12 -20.21
CA GLY A 62 -7.43 -14.81 -21.08
C GLY A 62 -7.24 -15.31 -22.51
N VAL A 63 -6.03 -15.19 -23.06
CA VAL A 63 -5.68 -15.72 -24.39
C VAL A 63 -5.72 -17.25 -24.40
N LEU A 64 -5.08 -17.91 -23.43
CA LEU A 64 -5.07 -19.37 -23.32
C LEU A 64 -6.48 -19.96 -23.17
N ILE A 65 -7.33 -19.32 -22.37
CA ILE A 65 -8.74 -19.73 -22.22
C ILE A 65 -9.49 -19.61 -23.54
N ALA A 66 -9.26 -18.55 -24.33
CA ALA A 66 -9.88 -18.40 -25.64
C ALA A 66 -9.41 -19.49 -26.62
N GLU A 67 -8.10 -19.72 -26.70
CA GLU A 67 -7.51 -20.77 -27.54
C GLU A 67 -8.06 -22.16 -27.19
N LEU A 68 -8.18 -22.49 -25.90
CA LEU A 68 -8.74 -23.77 -25.46
C LEU A 68 -10.24 -23.91 -25.82
N ARG A 69 -11.01 -22.82 -25.74
CA ARG A 69 -12.42 -22.83 -26.17
C ARG A 69 -12.55 -23.07 -27.67
N ASP A 70 -11.65 -22.50 -28.46
CA ASP A 70 -11.64 -22.63 -29.93
C ASP A 70 -11.23 -24.03 -30.39
N LEU A 71 -10.42 -24.76 -29.59
CA LEU A 71 -10.03 -26.14 -29.86
C LEU A 71 -11.17 -27.17 -29.68
N GLY A 72 -12.25 -26.79 -29.00
CA GLY A 72 -13.42 -27.64 -28.79
C GLY A 72 -13.22 -28.69 -27.68
N ASP A 73 -14.06 -29.74 -27.70
CA ASP A 73 -14.07 -30.75 -26.64
C ASP A 73 -12.86 -31.69 -26.75
N CYS A 74 -11.86 -31.45 -25.90
CA CYS A 74 -10.67 -32.26 -25.77
C CYS A 74 -10.72 -33.12 -24.50
N GLY A 75 -11.87 -33.71 -24.13
CA GLY A 75 -12.02 -34.67 -23.02
C GLY A 75 -11.83 -34.05 -21.63
N ASP A 76 -10.59 -33.69 -21.28
CA ASP A 76 -10.22 -32.96 -20.06
C ASP A 76 -10.23 -31.43 -20.25
N GLY A 77 -10.71 -30.95 -21.41
CA GLY A 77 -10.75 -29.53 -21.77
C GLY A 77 -11.51 -28.67 -20.75
N ASP A 78 -12.67 -29.14 -20.29
CA ASP A 78 -13.52 -28.43 -19.34
C ASP A 78 -12.86 -28.27 -17.96
N VAL A 79 -12.16 -29.30 -17.47
CA VAL A 79 -11.44 -29.25 -16.19
C VAL A 79 -10.30 -28.24 -16.28
N THR A 80 -9.53 -28.28 -17.37
CA THR A 80 -8.41 -27.36 -17.62
C THR A 80 -8.91 -25.92 -17.74
N LEU A 81 -10.01 -25.71 -18.47
CA LEU A 81 -10.65 -24.40 -18.62
C LEU A 81 -11.07 -23.84 -17.26
N GLY A 82 -11.75 -24.64 -16.45
CA GLY A 82 -12.19 -24.24 -15.11
C GLY A 82 -11.03 -23.87 -14.18
N LEU A 83 -9.91 -24.58 -14.25
CA LEU A 83 -8.70 -24.25 -13.49
C LEU A 83 -8.09 -22.92 -13.93
N LEU A 84 -7.98 -22.69 -15.24
CA LEU A 84 -7.43 -21.44 -15.78
C LEU A 84 -8.32 -20.23 -15.48
N GLU A 85 -9.64 -20.40 -15.54
CA GLU A 85 -10.61 -19.36 -15.17
C GLU A 85 -10.48 -18.98 -13.69
N ARG A 86 -10.39 -19.96 -12.79
CA ARG A 86 -10.15 -19.71 -11.36
C ARG A 86 -8.83 -18.96 -11.14
N LEU A 87 -7.74 -19.43 -11.74
CA LEU A 87 -6.44 -18.78 -11.62
C LEU A 87 -6.46 -17.33 -12.15
N ARG A 88 -7.21 -17.08 -13.23
CA ARG A 88 -7.38 -15.73 -13.78
C ARG A 88 -8.16 -14.84 -12.81
N LEU A 89 -9.25 -15.33 -12.22
CA LEU A 89 -10.03 -14.61 -11.23
C LEU A 89 -9.22 -14.32 -9.96
N ASP A 90 -8.45 -15.29 -9.46
CA ASP A 90 -7.55 -15.10 -8.32
C ASP A 90 -6.54 -13.97 -8.56
N ASN A 91 -6.00 -13.87 -9.78
CA ASN A 91 -5.07 -12.80 -10.14
C ASN A 91 -5.78 -11.43 -10.20
N VAL A 92 -7.04 -11.38 -10.62
CA VAL A 92 -7.86 -10.16 -10.57
C VAL A 92 -8.11 -9.75 -9.12
N GLU A 93 -8.50 -10.69 -8.25
CA GLU A 93 -8.72 -10.41 -6.82
C GLU A 93 -7.46 -9.88 -6.14
N LYS A 94 -6.32 -10.52 -6.39
CA LYS A 94 -5.02 -10.06 -5.89
C LYS A 94 -4.68 -8.66 -6.39
N ASP A 95 -4.98 -8.31 -7.64
CA ASP A 95 -4.80 -6.95 -8.17
C ASP A 95 -5.70 -5.93 -7.48
N VAL A 96 -6.98 -6.25 -7.25
CA VAL A 96 -7.91 -5.39 -6.52
C VAL A 96 -7.37 -5.11 -5.11
N ARG A 97 -6.93 -6.15 -4.40
CA ARG A 97 -6.35 -6.01 -3.06
C ARG A 97 -5.09 -5.14 -3.05
N LEU A 98 -4.19 -5.33 -4.03
CA LEU A 98 -3.00 -4.49 -4.17
C LEU A 98 -3.36 -3.03 -4.40
N ARG A 99 -4.36 -2.73 -5.24
CA ARG A 99 -4.81 -1.36 -5.49
C ARG A 99 -5.36 -0.70 -4.23
N LEU A 100 -6.11 -1.43 -3.41
CA LEU A 100 -6.60 -0.93 -2.12
C LEU A 100 -5.45 -0.64 -1.15
N MET A 101 -4.51 -1.57 -0.99
CA MET A 101 -3.33 -1.38 -0.15
C MET A 101 -2.46 -0.20 -0.60
N MET A 102 -2.35 0.00 -1.93
CA MET A 102 -1.66 1.13 -2.52
C MET A 102 -2.35 2.45 -2.17
N LYS A 103 -3.68 2.52 -2.30
CA LYS A 103 -4.45 3.72 -1.94
C LYS A 103 -4.36 4.04 -0.45
N GLU A 104 -4.45 3.04 0.41
CA GLU A 104 -4.24 3.21 1.85
C GLU A 104 -2.83 3.76 2.16
N THR A 105 -1.82 3.26 1.46
CA THR A 105 -0.43 3.70 1.64
C THR A 105 -0.23 5.13 1.13
N GLU A 106 -0.84 5.50 0.01
CA GLU A 106 -0.84 6.87 -0.52
C GLU A 106 -1.48 7.86 0.47
N LEU A 107 -2.59 7.48 1.10
CA LEU A 107 -3.23 8.29 2.15
C LEU A 107 -2.29 8.48 3.35
N LYS A 108 -1.67 7.39 3.83
CA LYS A 108 -0.66 7.45 4.91
C LYS A 108 0.51 8.36 4.57
N ILE A 109 0.93 8.43 3.31
CA ILE A 109 1.96 9.37 2.85
C ILE A 109 1.44 10.80 2.93
N ALA A 110 0.25 11.07 2.39
CA ALA A 110 -0.35 12.41 2.38
C ALA A 110 -0.54 13.00 3.78
N GLU A 111 -0.99 12.17 4.73
CA GLU A 111 -1.12 12.52 6.14
C GLU A 111 0.23 12.90 6.76
N LYS A 112 1.24 12.05 6.60
CA LYS A 112 2.59 12.29 7.15
C LYS A 112 3.24 13.53 6.54
N CYS A 113 3.11 13.74 5.23
CA CYS A 113 3.55 14.96 4.56
C CYS A 113 2.86 16.21 5.12
N SER A 114 1.57 16.10 5.46
CA SER A 114 0.83 17.20 6.09
C SER A 114 1.30 17.46 7.53
N SER A 115 1.56 16.40 8.31
CA SER A 115 2.17 16.50 9.65
C SER A 115 3.56 17.14 9.61
N ILE A 116 4.43 16.74 8.68
CA ILE A 116 5.75 17.36 8.47
C ILE A 116 5.60 18.85 8.16
N ARG A 117 4.69 19.23 7.25
CA ARG A 117 4.44 20.64 6.92
C ARG A 117 3.96 21.44 8.13
N ARG A 118 3.06 20.89 8.95
CA ARG A 118 2.58 21.53 10.19
C ARG A 118 3.70 21.71 11.20
N LEU A 119 4.47 20.65 11.47
CA LEU A 119 5.62 20.72 12.37
C LEU A 119 6.60 21.79 11.91
N ARG A 120 6.90 21.86 10.60
CA ARG A 120 7.80 22.88 10.02
C ARG A 120 7.29 24.32 10.20
N ARG A 121 5.99 24.57 10.08
CA ARG A 121 5.41 25.91 10.29
C ARG A 121 5.38 26.32 11.77
N ASN A 122 5.06 25.40 12.66
CA ASN A 122 4.90 25.69 14.10
C ASN A 122 6.23 25.93 14.84
N GLY A 123 7.37 25.92 14.14
CA GLY A 123 8.68 26.27 14.71
C GLY A 123 9.39 27.37 13.93
N ALA A 124 8.65 28.16 13.16
CA ALA A 124 9.09 29.43 12.61
C ALA A 124 8.49 30.56 13.46
N ILE A 125 8.97 30.69 14.69
CA ILE A 125 8.85 31.86 15.59
C ILE A 125 10.23 32.07 16.19
#